data_AF-A0A8J6JJB9-F1
#
_entry.id   AF-A0A8J6JJB9-F1
#
_cell.length_a   1.000
_cell.length_b   1.000
_cell.length_c   1.000
_cell.angle_alpha   90.00
_cell.angle_beta   90.00
_cell.angle_gamma   90.00
#
_symmetry.space_group_name_H-M   'P 1'
#
loop_
_entity.id
_entity.type
_entity.pdbx_description
1 polymer ?
#
loop_
_entity_poly.entity_id
_entity_poly.type
_entity_poly.pdbx_seq_one_letter_code
_entity_poly.pdbx_strand_id
1 'polypeptide(L)'
;MNCTTELFSLCTLKEGQSAYVADVEADSAMRRRLLDIGLIPGTRVTCMAKSPAGDPAAYRIRGAVIALRGTDARGVHLEGPLTERLPLRRTALA
;
A
#
# COMPACT_ATOMS: atom_id res chain seq x y z
N MET A 1 15.23 -16.86 16.31
CA MET A 1 14.07 -16.96 15.41
C MET A 1 14.02 -15.65 14.65
N ASN A 2 14.70 -15.57 13.51
CA ASN A 2 14.99 -14.31 12.85
C ASN A 2 14.37 -14.39 11.46
N CYS A 3 13.04 -14.29 11.40
CA CYS A 3 12.33 -14.12 10.15
C CYS A 3 12.53 -12.68 9.72
N THR A 4 13.57 -12.43 8.93
CA THR A 4 13.79 -11.15 8.24
C THR A 4 12.70 -10.99 7.19
N THR A 5 11.52 -10.53 7.60
CA THR A 5 10.42 -10.18 6.70
C THR A 5 10.80 -8.86 6.02
N GLU A 6 10.93 -8.87 4.69
CA GLU A 6 11.22 -7.64 3.94
C GLU A 6 10.01 -6.70 3.97
N LEU A 7 10.17 -5.58 4.67
CA LEU A 7 9.19 -4.51 4.77
C LEU A 7 9.48 -3.42 3.73
N PHE A 8 8.42 -2.87 3.15
CA PHE A 8 8.53 -1.71 2.25
C PHE A 8 7.40 -0.71 2.51
N SER A 9 7.63 0.56 2.18
CA SER A 9 6.64 1.62 2.43
C SER A 9 5.45 1.55 1.47
N LEU A 10 4.28 1.99 1.94
CA LEU A 10 3.06 2.14 1.15
C LEU A 10 3.21 3.07 -0.07
N CYS A 11 4.13 4.03 -0.02
CA CYS A 11 4.46 4.88 -1.17
C CYS A 11 5.03 4.11 -2.37
N THR A 12 5.67 2.96 -2.13
CA THR A 12 6.38 2.18 -3.15
C THR A 12 5.41 1.34 -4.00
N LEU A 13 4.20 1.07 -3.50
CA LEU A 13 3.13 0.43 -4.26
C LEU A 13 2.83 1.20 -5.54
N LYS A 14 2.83 0.53 -6.68
CA LYS A 14 2.35 1.08 -7.96
C LYS A 14 0.84 0.93 -8.07
N GLU A 15 0.23 1.73 -8.94
CA GLU A 15 -1.19 1.62 -9.26
C GLU A 15 -1.53 0.18 -9.68
N GLY A 16 -2.62 -0.37 -9.15
CA GLY A 16 -3.05 -1.75 -9.34
C GLY A 16 -2.35 -2.77 -8.44
N GLN A 17 -1.22 -2.45 -7.80
CA GLN A 17 -0.58 -3.36 -6.86
C GLN A 17 -1.32 -3.41 -5.52
N SER A 18 -1.27 -4.57 -4.88
CA SER A 18 -1.77 -4.77 -3.52
C SER A 18 -0.65 -5.23 -2.60
N ALA A 19 -0.82 -5.04 -1.31
CA ALA A 19 0.09 -5.52 -0.27
C ALA A 19 -0.66 -5.61 1.06
N TYR A 20 -0.05 -6.22 2.07
CA TYR A 20 -0.59 -6.25 3.42
C TYR A 20 0.14 -5.25 4.32
N VAL A 21 -0.61 -4.60 5.21
CA VAL A 21 -0.02 -3.74 6.25
C VAL A 21 0.71 -4.62 7.25
N ALA A 22 1.97 -4.33 7.49
CA ALA A 22 2.76 -4.98 8.54
C ALA A 22 2.80 -4.11 9.79
N ASP A 23 3.09 -2.82 9.63
CA ASP A 23 3.16 -1.88 10.75
C ASP A 23 2.85 -0.44 10.30
N VAL A 24 2.50 0.40 11.28
CA VAL A 24 2.19 1.82 11.08
C VAL A 24 3.01 2.66 12.07
N GLU A 25 4.07 3.25 11.54
CA GLU A 25 4.95 4.18 12.21
C GLU A 25 4.47 5.62 11.95
N ALA A 26 3.69 6.14 12.89
CA ALA A 26 3.21 7.52 12.88
C ALA A 26 3.04 8.01 14.33
N ASP A 27 2.96 9.32 14.50
CA ASP A 27 2.67 9.92 15.81
C ASP A 27 1.40 9.34 16.42
N SER A 28 1.35 9.26 17.76
CA SER A 28 0.26 8.63 18.51
C SER A 28 -1.15 9.06 18.07
N ALA A 29 -1.35 10.34 17.75
CA ALA A 29 -2.62 10.86 17.24
C ALA A 29 -2.92 10.42 15.79
N MET A 30 -1.92 10.45 14.92
CA MET A 30 -2.07 10.05 13.52
C MET A 30 -2.25 8.54 13.40
N ARG A 31 -1.47 7.75 14.15
CA ARG A 31 -1.60 6.30 14.22
C ARG A 31 -3.02 5.89 14.58
N ARG A 32 -3.66 6.51 15.57
CA ARG A 32 -5.07 6.24 15.91
C ARG A 32 -6.00 6.49 14.72
N ARG A 33 -5.86 7.64 14.04
CA ARG A 33 -6.66 7.95 12.84
C ARG A 33 -6.46 6.93 11.73
N LEU A 34 -5.21 6.51 11.49
CA LEU A 34 -4.88 5.48 10.49
C LEU A 34 -5.51 4.13 10.86
N LEU A 35 -5.46 3.75 12.14
CA LEU A 35 -6.12 2.53 12.61
C LEU A 35 -7.66 2.62 12.47
N ASP A 36 -8.26 3.78 12.76
CA ASP A 36 -9.70 4.03 12.67
C ASP A 36 -10.23 3.91 11.23
N ILE A 37 -9.44 4.34 10.23
CA ILE A 37 -9.79 4.16 8.80
C ILE A 37 -9.56 2.71 8.31
N GLY A 38 -9.03 1.84 9.17
CA GLY A 38 -8.78 0.42 8.86
C GLY A 38 -7.39 0.11 8.33
N LEU A 39 -6.43 1.03 8.46
CA LEU A 39 -5.02 0.81 8.16
C LEU A 39 -4.35 0.08 9.34
N ILE A 40 -4.79 -1.16 9.58
CA ILE A 40 -4.29 -2.02 10.66
C ILE A 40 -3.43 -3.16 10.10
N PRO A 41 -2.44 -3.68 10.86
CA PRO A 41 -1.66 -4.85 10.46
C PRO A 41 -2.53 -6.03 10.02
N GLY A 42 -2.15 -6.70 8.93
CA GLY A 42 -2.92 -7.75 8.28
C GLY A 42 -4.01 -7.26 7.32
N THR A 43 -4.20 -5.95 7.17
CA THR A 43 -5.17 -5.40 6.20
C THR A 43 -4.58 -5.36 4.80
N ARG A 44 -5.34 -5.84 3.82
CA ARG A 44 -5.01 -5.68 2.40
C ARG A 44 -5.25 -4.24 1.96
N VAL A 45 -4.22 -3.63 1.39
CA VAL A 45 -4.27 -2.31 0.75
C VAL A 45 -4.02 -2.46 -0.73
N THR A 46 -4.78 -1.73 -1.56
CA THR A 46 -4.52 -1.65 -3.02
C THR A 46 -4.30 -0.20 -3.41
N CYS A 47 -3.22 0.10 -4.13
CA CYS A 47 -3.04 1.43 -4.72
C CYS A 47 -3.97 1.55 -5.94
N MET A 48 -4.93 2.46 -5.87
CA MET A 48 -5.93 2.69 -6.91
C MET A 48 -5.44 3.69 -7.95
N ALA A 49 -4.87 4.80 -7.49
CA ALA A 49 -4.39 5.88 -8.33
C ALA A 49 -3.35 6.71 -7.57
N LYS A 50 -2.40 7.31 -8.27
CA LYS A 50 -1.50 8.32 -7.73
C LYS A 50 -1.76 9.65 -8.41
N SER A 51 -1.60 10.74 -7.67
CA SER A 51 -1.60 12.07 -8.27
C SER A 51 -0.50 12.17 -9.33
N PRO A 52 -0.71 12.90 -10.44
CA PRO A 52 0.32 13.13 -11.46
C PRO A 52 1.61 13.75 -10.89
N ALA A 53 1.46 14.57 -9.84
CA ALA A 53 2.57 15.17 -9.08
C ALA A 53 3.21 14.22 -8.04
N GLY A 54 2.70 13.00 -7.88
CA GLY A 54 3.22 11.97 -6.97
C GLY A 54 2.58 11.94 -5.57
N ASP A 55 1.83 12.97 -5.17
CA ASP A 55 1.20 13.10 -3.85
C ASP A 55 -0.09 13.96 -3.95
N PRO A 56 -1.23 13.57 -3.33
CA PRO A 56 -1.54 12.33 -2.61
C PRO A 56 -1.87 11.13 -3.52
N ALA A 57 -1.86 9.94 -2.94
CA ALA A 57 -2.22 8.69 -3.59
C ALA A 57 -3.49 8.08 -2.98
N ALA A 58 -4.33 7.49 -3.82
CA ALA A 58 -5.57 6.84 -3.45
C ALA A 58 -5.33 5.35 -3.17
N TYR A 59 -5.71 4.90 -1.98
CA TYR A 59 -5.58 3.54 -1.52
C TYR A 59 -6.94 2.96 -1.14
N ARG A 60 -7.21 1.74 -1.57
CA ARG A 60 -8.41 1.00 -1.20
C ARG A 60 -8.12 0.14 0.02
N ILE A 61 -8.84 0.40 1.12
CA ILE A 61 -8.70 -0.21 2.44
C ILE A 61 -10.09 -0.67 2.89
N ARG A 62 -10.28 -1.97 3.13
CA ARG A 62 -11.55 -2.57 3.60
C ARG A 62 -12.81 -2.12 2.82
N GLY A 63 -12.66 -1.83 1.52
CA GLY A 63 -13.76 -1.40 0.65
C GLY A 63 -13.97 0.14 0.58
N ALA A 64 -13.27 0.92 1.39
CA ALA A 64 -13.22 2.37 1.28
C ALA A 64 -11.99 2.82 0.47
N VAL A 65 -12.10 3.93 -0.26
CA VAL A 65 -10.97 4.57 -0.94
C VAL A 65 -10.54 5.78 -0.13
N ILE A 66 -9.31 5.75 0.38
CA ILE A 66 -8.71 6.79 1.20
C ILE A 66 -7.56 7.43 0.41
N ALA A 67 -7.56 8.76 0.31
CA ALA A 67 -6.41 9.50 -0.19
C ALA A 67 -5.43 9.75 0.96
N LEU A 68 -4.21 9.22 0.84
CA LEU A 68 -3.13 9.41 1.81
C LEU A 68 -2.02 10.26 1.20
N ARG A 69 -1.49 11.16 2.03
CA ARG A 69 -0.30 11.93 1.68
C ARG A 69 0.94 11.04 1.73
N GLY A 70 1.93 11.36 0.91
CA GLY A 70 3.22 10.67 0.87
C GLY A 70 3.95 10.71 2.21
N THR A 71 3.73 11.75 3.03
CA THR A 71 4.28 11.84 4.39
C THR A 71 3.72 10.75 5.30
N ASP A 72 2.41 10.51 5.26
CA ASP A 72 1.74 9.51 6.10
C ASP A 72 1.99 8.10 5.55
N ALA A 73 1.95 7.95 4.23
CA ALA A 73 2.19 6.68 3.54
C ALA A 73 3.64 6.16 3.67
N ARG A 74 4.61 7.03 3.96
CA ARG A 74 6.01 6.61 4.24
C ARG A 74 6.14 5.86 5.55
N GLY A 75 5.35 6.24 6.55
CA GLY A 75 5.30 5.60 7.86
C GLY A 75 4.51 4.29 7.87
N VAL A 76 3.81 3.95 6.80
CA VAL A 76 3.09 2.67 6.69
C VAL A 76 3.99 1.63 6.04
N HIS A 77 4.37 0.63 6.83
CA HIS A 77 5.20 -0.49 6.42
C HIS A 77 4.32 -1.65 5.98
N LEU A 78 4.67 -2.25 4.85
CA LEU A 78 3.93 -3.32 4.21
C LEU A 78 4.77 -4.58 4.11
N GLU A 79 4.10 -5.72 4.22
CA GLU A 79 4.66 -7.03 3.95
C GLU A 79 4.20 -7.53 2.57
N GLY A 80 5.17 -7.97 1.76
CA GLY A 80 4.97 -8.58 0.45
C GLY A 80 4.24 -7.70 -0.61
N PRO A 81 4.82 -7.44 -1.78
CA PRO A 81 4.01 -6.97 -2.90
C PRO A 81 3.19 -8.15 -3.44
N LEU A 82 1.87 -8.11 -3.27
CA LEU A 82 0.93 -8.93 -4.05
C LEU A 82 0.87 -8.34 -5.47
N THR A 83 1.96 -8.48 -6.21
CA THR A 83 1.92 -8.26 -7.65
C THR A 83 1.34 -9.52 -8.26
N GLU A 84 0.05 -9.50 -8.60
CA GLU A 84 -0.41 -10.36 -9.68
C GLU A 84 0.38 -9.93 -10.92
N ARG A 85 1.44 -10.68 -11.22
CA ARG A 85 2.02 -10.67 -12.54
C ARG A 85 0.89 -11.02 -13.48
N LEU A 86 0.30 -10.05 -14.16
CA LEU A 86 -0.34 -10.35 -15.44
C LEU A 86 0.80 -10.92 -16.29
N PRO A 87 0.81 -12.21 -16.65
CA PRO A 87 1.59 -12.61 -17.79
C PRO A 87 0.94 -11.85 -18.94
N LEU A 88 1.66 -10.93 -19.57
CA LEU A 88 1.25 -10.42 -20.87
C LEU A 88 1.17 -11.66 -21.79
N ARG A 89 -0.03 -12.23 -21.90
CA ARG A 89 -0.35 -13.19 -22.92
C ARG A 89 -0.20 -12.45 -24.24
N ARG A 90 0.77 -12.92 -25.01
CA ARG A 90 0.72 -13.02 -26.47
C ARG A 90 0.29 -11.75 -27.20
N THR A 91 1.28 -11.04 -27.73
CA THR A 91 1.18 -10.64 -29.13
C THR A 91 2.23 -11.45 -29.89
N ALA A 92 1.77 -12.59 -30.42
CA ALA A 92 2.38 -13.14 -31.61
C ALA A 92 2.08 -12.15 -32.74
N LEU A 93 3.11 -11.54 -33.31
CA LEU A 93 3.05 -11.05 -34.68
C LEU A 93 4.06 -11.89 -35.46
N ALA A 94 3.53 -12.81 -36.25
CA ALA A 94 4.19 -13.41 -37.40
C ALA A 94 3.74 -12.64 -38.65
#